data_AF-A0A1G7NWP0-F1
#
_entry.id   AF-A0A1G7NWP0-F1
#
_cell.length_a   1.000
_cell.length_b   1.000
_cell.length_c   1.000
_cell.angle_alpha   90.00
_cell.angle_beta   90.00
_cell.angle_gamma   90.00
#
_symmetry.space_group_name_H-M   'P 1'
#
loop_
_entity.id
_entity.type
_entity.pdbx_description
1 polymer ?
#
loop_
_entity_poly.entity_id
_entity_poly.type
_entity_poly.pdbx_seq_one_letter_code
_entity_poly.pdbx_strand_id
1 'polypeptide(L)'
;MFSIKYVSLLAPATAGNQDQVLPMLVVKYEFENTSDQKVMDYAHAWDQQVFFSQFKEDSMNKLEPANYQLDPDQEVFPKYEEVDSGEQTTVTAYYQLMDTESPLTLSIAENETISDFDLKIEDLLKLPNPSALYLNDSNQGYLFDFNTLYVLNPSQDLVNQLDLEIQNPSDFELSKEANVQLEKLNENDVEAIKLENINYQVTEEEQIEVINEYEEVILTLESQSNWNDFEDLNGQMYQIVE
;
A
#
# COMPACT_ATOMS: atom_id res chain seq x y z
N MET A 1 10.90 -4.53 -19.72
CA MET A 1 10.74 -5.76 -18.92
C MET A 1 9.89 -5.43 -17.71
N PHE A 2 8.98 -6.30 -17.30
CA PHE A 2 8.17 -6.10 -16.10
C PHE A 2 8.66 -7.01 -14.97
N SER A 3 8.60 -6.52 -13.74
CA SER A 3 8.87 -7.31 -12.53
C SER A 3 7.84 -6.98 -11.46
N ILE A 4 6.99 -7.95 -11.12
CA ILE A 4 6.06 -7.82 -10.00
C ILE A 4 6.87 -7.87 -8.72
N LYS A 5 6.80 -6.80 -7.92
CA LYS A 5 7.48 -6.70 -6.63
C LYS A 5 6.64 -7.37 -5.55
N TYR A 6 5.35 -7.05 -5.51
CA TYR A 6 4.40 -7.72 -4.63
C TYR A 6 2.95 -7.57 -5.10
N VAL A 7 2.11 -8.46 -4.56
CA VAL A 7 0.65 -8.40 -4.66
C VAL A 7 0.10 -8.41 -3.23
N SER A 8 -0.71 -7.43 -2.89
CA SER A 8 -1.26 -7.25 -1.55
C SER A 8 -2.72 -6.79 -1.60
N LEU A 9 -3.33 -6.60 -0.44
CA LEU A 9 -4.69 -6.13 -0.28
C LEU A 9 -4.73 -4.82 0.50
N LEU A 10 -5.53 -3.90 0.01
CA LEU A 10 -5.93 -2.68 0.70
C LEU A 10 -7.31 -2.87 1.32
N ALA A 11 -7.48 -2.41 2.56
CA ALA A 11 -8.73 -2.56 3.30
C ALA A 11 -9.93 -1.85 2.60
N PRO A 12 -11.13 -2.45 2.67
CA PRO A 12 -12.37 -1.86 2.14
C PRO A 12 -12.82 -0.64 2.93
N ALA A 13 -13.61 0.24 2.30
CA ALA A 13 -14.20 1.42 2.94
C ALA A 13 -13.17 2.32 3.67
N THR A 14 -11.93 2.31 3.18
CA THR A 14 -10.87 3.21 3.62
C THR A 14 -10.76 4.34 2.60
N ALA A 15 -10.06 5.41 2.93
CA ALA A 15 -10.04 6.54 2.00
C ALA A 15 -9.35 6.17 0.69
N GLY A 16 -9.74 6.86 -0.38
CA GLY A 16 -9.44 6.44 -1.75
C GLY A 16 -10.31 5.27 -2.24
N ASN A 17 -10.94 4.53 -1.32
CA ASN A 17 -11.75 3.33 -1.53
C ASN A 17 -13.09 3.36 -0.76
N GLN A 18 -13.60 4.55 -0.40
CA GLN A 18 -14.72 4.75 0.55
C GLN A 18 -16.03 4.08 0.12
N ASP A 19 -16.29 4.04 -1.19
CA ASP A 19 -17.54 3.50 -1.73
C ASP A 19 -17.50 1.98 -1.94
N GLN A 20 -16.37 1.32 -1.67
CA GLN A 20 -16.20 -0.10 -1.89
C GLN A 20 -16.33 -0.90 -0.59
N VAL A 21 -17.10 -1.97 -0.67
CA VAL A 21 -17.30 -2.93 0.44
C VAL A 21 -16.29 -4.09 0.40
N LEU A 22 -15.57 -4.23 -0.71
CA LEU A 22 -14.58 -5.28 -0.92
C LEU A 22 -13.17 -4.70 -0.91
N PRO A 23 -12.17 -5.47 -0.46
CA PRO A 23 -10.77 -5.06 -0.53
C PRO A 23 -10.36 -4.80 -1.98
N MET A 24 -9.39 -3.90 -2.17
CA MET A 24 -8.73 -3.75 -3.47
C MET A 24 -7.47 -4.61 -3.50
N LEU A 25 -7.24 -5.27 -4.63
CA LEU A 25 -5.96 -5.87 -4.93
C LEU A 25 -4.98 -4.76 -5.31
N VAL A 26 -3.83 -4.72 -4.66
CA VAL A 26 -2.74 -3.79 -4.93
C VAL A 26 -1.59 -4.55 -5.55
N VAL A 27 -1.10 -4.07 -6.69
CA VAL A 27 -0.02 -4.70 -7.43
C VAL A 27 1.06 -3.67 -7.64
N LYS A 28 2.21 -3.87 -7.00
CA LYS A 28 3.40 -3.05 -7.21
C LYS A 28 4.29 -3.76 -8.20
N TYR A 29 4.64 -3.08 -9.28
CA TYR A 29 5.54 -3.61 -10.29
C TYR A 29 6.53 -2.55 -10.76
N GLU A 30 7.64 -3.02 -11.28
CA GLU A 30 8.67 -2.20 -11.91
C GLU A 30 8.66 -2.46 -13.41
N PHE A 31 8.79 -1.38 -14.18
CA PHE A 31 9.05 -1.44 -15.60
C PHE A 31 10.47 -0.94 -15.87
N GLU A 32 11.30 -1.80 -16.43
CA GLU A 32 12.62 -1.44 -16.95
C GLU A 32 12.55 -1.28 -18.47
N ASN A 33 12.96 -0.12 -18.98
CA ASN A 33 13.04 0.11 -20.42
C ASN A 33 14.33 -0.50 -21.00
N THR A 34 14.22 -1.76 -21.43
CA THR A 34 15.32 -2.50 -22.05
C THR A 34 15.50 -2.20 -23.55
N SER A 35 14.74 -1.26 -24.12
CA SER A 35 14.86 -0.86 -25.52
C SER A 35 15.92 0.23 -25.70
N ASP A 36 16.33 0.49 -26.94
CA ASP A 36 17.24 1.60 -27.30
C ASP A 36 16.51 2.94 -27.49
N GLN A 37 15.21 2.98 -27.24
CA GLN A 37 14.35 4.14 -27.42
C GLN A 37 13.62 4.49 -26.13
N LYS A 38 13.08 5.70 -26.07
CA LYS A 38 12.17 6.12 -25.02
C LYS A 38 10.83 5.40 -25.16
N VAL A 39 10.27 4.92 -24.05
CA VAL A 39 8.97 4.23 -23.98
C VAL A 39 7.97 5.10 -23.22
N MET A 40 6.72 5.16 -23.69
CA MET A 40 5.64 5.96 -23.06
C MET A 40 4.35 5.16 -22.82
N ASP A 41 4.26 3.94 -23.33
CA ASP A 41 3.06 3.10 -23.36
C ASP A 41 3.23 1.81 -22.54
N TYR A 42 4.22 1.77 -21.63
CA TYR A 42 4.49 0.59 -20.81
C TYR A 42 3.29 0.17 -19.97
N ALA A 43 2.48 1.11 -19.47
CA ALA A 43 1.28 0.80 -18.70
C ALA A 43 0.18 0.16 -19.56
N HIS A 44 0.12 0.49 -20.86
CA HIS A 44 -0.75 -0.21 -21.80
C HIS A 44 -0.21 -1.62 -22.10
N ALA A 45 1.10 -1.76 -22.28
CA ALA A 45 1.74 -3.06 -22.46
C ALA A 45 1.53 -3.96 -21.23
N TRP A 46 1.55 -3.41 -20.02
CA TRP A 46 1.19 -4.12 -18.79
C TRP A 46 -0.23 -4.70 -18.86
N ASP A 47 -1.25 -3.90 -19.18
CA ASP A 47 -2.65 -4.37 -19.24
C ASP A 47 -2.90 -5.42 -20.34
N GLN A 48 -2.01 -5.49 -21.35
CA GLN A 48 -2.03 -6.52 -22.38
C GLN A 48 -1.27 -7.80 -22.02
N GLN A 49 -0.36 -7.75 -21.05
CA GLN A 49 0.51 -8.88 -20.70
C GLN A 49 0.17 -9.49 -19.35
N VAL A 50 -0.35 -8.70 -18.42
CA VAL A 50 -0.61 -9.11 -17.04
C VAL A 50 -2.09 -8.95 -16.73
N PHE A 51 -2.71 -10.05 -16.33
CA PHE A 51 -4.14 -10.10 -16.03
C PHE A 51 -4.38 -10.70 -14.65
N PHE A 52 -5.28 -10.10 -13.90
CA PHE A 52 -5.86 -10.71 -12.73
C PHE A 52 -7.28 -11.15 -13.08
N SER A 53 -7.68 -12.35 -12.67
CA SER A 53 -9.02 -12.86 -12.95
C SER A 53 -9.59 -13.63 -11.77
N GLN A 54 -10.92 -13.61 -11.65
CA GLN A 54 -11.64 -14.44 -10.67
C GLN A 54 -12.59 -15.41 -11.36
N PHE A 55 -12.56 -16.67 -10.89
CA PHE A 55 -13.47 -17.69 -11.38
C PHE A 55 -14.79 -17.64 -10.61
N LYS A 56 -15.84 -17.11 -11.25
CA LYS A 56 -17.16 -16.89 -10.66
C LYS A 56 -18.26 -17.30 -11.64
N GLU A 57 -19.30 -17.96 -11.13
CA GLU A 57 -20.45 -18.42 -11.94
C GLU A 57 -20.04 -19.23 -13.18
N ASP A 58 -19.11 -20.18 -12.98
CA ASP A 58 -18.56 -21.05 -14.05
C ASP A 58 -17.83 -20.31 -15.18
N SER A 59 -17.37 -19.08 -14.92
CA SER A 59 -16.64 -18.25 -15.88
C SER A 59 -15.43 -17.57 -15.24
N MET A 60 -14.36 -17.42 -16.02
CA MET A 60 -13.20 -16.63 -15.64
C MET A 60 -13.44 -15.18 -16.04
N ASN A 61 -13.45 -14.28 -15.06
CA ASN A 61 -13.73 -12.86 -15.25
C ASN A 61 -12.44 -12.07 -15.01
N LYS A 62 -11.95 -11.35 -16.03
CA LYS A 62 -10.83 -10.42 -15.87
C LYS A 62 -11.25 -9.30 -14.91
N LEU A 63 -10.38 -8.98 -13.95
CA LEU A 63 -10.52 -7.81 -13.10
C LEU A 63 -10.05 -6.59 -13.89
N GLU A 64 -10.88 -5.55 -13.91
CA GLU A 64 -10.51 -4.28 -14.53
C GLU A 64 -9.73 -3.41 -13.54
N PRO A 65 -8.75 -2.63 -14.02
CA PRO A 65 -8.09 -1.61 -13.21
C PRO A 65 -9.12 -0.68 -12.56
N ALA A 66 -8.94 -0.43 -11.26
CA ALA A 66 -9.78 0.46 -10.48
C ALA A 66 -8.98 1.70 -10.06
N ASN A 67 -9.65 2.85 -9.97
CA ASN A 67 -9.03 4.08 -9.51
C ASN A 67 -9.06 4.14 -7.98
N TYR A 68 -7.92 4.44 -7.36
CA TYR A 68 -7.80 4.76 -5.95
C TYR A 68 -7.73 6.28 -5.80
N GLN A 69 -8.75 6.88 -5.19
CA GLN A 69 -8.98 8.34 -5.26
C GLN A 69 -7.92 9.19 -4.54
N LEU A 70 -7.01 8.57 -3.80
CA LEU A 70 -5.96 9.25 -3.04
C LEU A 70 -4.56 9.06 -3.58
N ASP A 71 -4.39 8.26 -4.64
CA ASP A 71 -3.12 8.22 -5.36
C ASP A 71 -3.15 9.33 -6.42
N PRO A 72 -2.48 10.49 -6.19
CA PRO A 72 -2.50 11.61 -7.12
C PRO A 72 -1.82 11.27 -8.45
N ASP A 73 -0.96 10.25 -8.47
CA ASP A 73 -0.29 9.77 -9.68
C ASP A 73 -1.19 8.82 -10.49
N GLN A 74 -2.34 8.42 -9.94
CA GLN A 74 -3.27 7.45 -10.53
C GLN A 74 -4.48 8.09 -11.21
N GLU A 75 -4.55 9.42 -11.33
CA GLU A 75 -5.69 10.11 -11.98
C GLU A 75 -6.02 9.55 -13.38
N VAL A 76 -5.07 8.89 -14.05
CA VAL A 76 -5.28 8.17 -15.32
C VAL A 76 -4.45 6.88 -15.34
N PHE A 77 -5.09 5.70 -15.23
CA PHE A 77 -4.50 4.45 -15.69
C PHE A 77 -4.98 4.13 -17.12
N PRO A 78 -4.10 3.86 -18.10
CA PRO A 78 -2.63 3.80 -17.99
C PRO A 78 -1.97 5.18 -17.79
N LYS A 79 -0.93 5.23 -16.95
CA LYS A 79 -0.11 6.43 -16.73
C LYS A 79 0.75 6.69 -17.96
N TYR A 80 0.79 7.94 -18.42
CA TYR A 80 1.66 8.38 -19.51
C TYR A 80 2.91 9.02 -18.91
N GLU A 81 3.91 8.19 -18.63
CA GLU A 81 5.23 8.61 -18.17
C GLU A 81 6.28 8.21 -19.21
N GLU A 82 7.25 9.07 -19.46
CA GLU A 82 8.35 8.78 -20.36
C GLU A 82 9.47 8.08 -19.59
N VAL A 83 9.87 6.89 -20.03
CA VAL A 83 10.99 6.15 -19.44
C VAL A 83 12.12 6.08 -20.46
N ASP A 84 13.27 6.68 -20.13
CA ASP A 84 14.44 6.67 -21.00
C ASP A 84 15.06 5.27 -21.11
N SER A 85 15.89 5.06 -22.15
CA SER A 85 16.55 3.77 -22.39
C SER A 85 17.47 3.41 -21.22
N GLY A 86 17.30 2.20 -20.67
CA GLY A 86 18.03 1.71 -19.52
C GLY A 86 17.56 2.24 -18.16
N GLU A 87 16.50 3.05 -18.12
CA GLU A 87 15.89 3.51 -16.88
C GLU A 87 14.74 2.59 -16.44
N GLN A 88 14.36 2.73 -15.17
CA GLN A 88 13.29 1.99 -14.53
C GLN A 88 12.28 2.95 -13.88
N THR A 89 11.02 2.55 -13.85
CA THR A 89 9.97 3.25 -13.10
C THR A 89 9.14 2.24 -12.32
N THR A 90 8.65 2.65 -11.15
CA THR A 90 7.86 1.82 -10.24
C THR A 90 6.41 2.30 -10.25
N VAL A 91 5.48 1.35 -10.39
CA VAL A 91 4.08 1.63 -10.63
C VAL A 91 3.23 0.81 -9.67
N THR A 92 2.18 1.44 -9.14
CA THR A 92 1.14 0.76 -8.37
C THR A 92 -0.11 0.66 -9.25
N ALA A 93 -0.67 -0.54 -9.38
CA ALA A 93 -1.96 -0.78 -10.02
C ALA A 93 -2.95 -1.35 -9.00
N TYR A 94 -4.19 -0.90 -9.08
CA TYR A 94 -5.27 -1.32 -8.19
C TYR A 94 -6.34 -2.04 -8.99
N TYR A 95 -6.90 -3.11 -8.43
CA TYR A 95 -7.99 -3.87 -9.04
C TYR A 95 -9.08 -4.14 -8.02
N GLN A 96 -10.34 -3.96 -8.42
CA GLN A 96 -11.47 -4.27 -7.56
C GLN A 96 -11.76 -5.77 -7.60
N LEU A 97 -11.69 -6.44 -6.45
CA LEU A 97 -12.14 -7.83 -6.32
C LEU A 97 -13.66 -7.90 -6.52
N MET A 98 -14.12 -8.99 -7.13
CA MET A 98 -15.55 -9.32 -7.30
C MET A 98 -16.17 -9.92 -6.05
N ASP A 99 -15.35 -10.62 -5.26
CA ASP A 99 -15.61 -11.13 -3.91
C ASP A 99 -14.30 -11.69 -3.32
N THR A 100 -14.34 -12.15 -2.07
CA THR A 100 -13.18 -12.69 -1.33
C THR A 100 -13.06 -14.21 -1.40
N GLU A 101 -14.04 -14.91 -1.97
CA GLU A 101 -14.16 -16.38 -1.92
C GLU A 101 -13.77 -17.05 -3.23
N SER A 102 -13.95 -16.35 -4.35
CA SER A 102 -13.68 -16.86 -5.69
C SER A 102 -12.17 -16.95 -5.92
N PRO A 103 -11.67 -18.05 -6.51
CA PRO A 103 -10.25 -18.21 -6.83
C PRO A 103 -9.72 -17.03 -7.64
N LEU A 104 -8.58 -16.47 -7.22
CA LEU A 104 -7.88 -15.40 -7.90
C LEU A 104 -6.70 -16.00 -8.67
N THR A 105 -6.58 -15.68 -9.96
CA THR A 105 -5.48 -16.13 -10.81
C THR A 105 -4.78 -14.91 -11.39
N LEU A 106 -3.44 -14.89 -11.28
CA LEU A 106 -2.56 -14.02 -12.05
C LEU A 106 -2.13 -14.76 -13.31
N SER A 107 -2.41 -14.18 -14.47
CA SER A 107 -2.00 -14.70 -15.77
C SER A 107 -1.00 -13.76 -16.43
N ILE A 108 0.13 -14.29 -16.90
CA ILE A 108 1.16 -13.55 -17.62
C ILE A 108 1.25 -14.10 -19.05
N ALA A 109 1.01 -13.24 -20.04
CA ALA A 109 1.07 -13.54 -21.46
C ALA A 109 2.39 -13.05 -22.08
N GLU A 110 3.23 -13.98 -22.49
CA GLU A 110 4.50 -13.72 -23.17
C GLU A 110 4.66 -14.62 -24.39
N ASN A 111 5.03 -14.06 -25.54
CA ASN A 111 5.37 -14.80 -26.76
C ASN A 111 4.35 -15.91 -27.15
N GLU A 112 3.05 -15.57 -27.11
CA GLU A 112 1.92 -16.49 -27.39
C GLU A 112 1.70 -17.61 -26.35
N THR A 113 2.44 -17.57 -25.24
CA THR A 113 2.24 -18.47 -24.09
C THR A 113 1.61 -17.72 -22.93
N ILE A 114 0.75 -18.41 -22.18
CA ILE A 114 0.14 -17.88 -20.95
C ILE A 114 0.61 -18.74 -19.80
N SER A 115 1.14 -18.10 -18.76
CA SER A 115 1.49 -18.71 -17.48
C SER A 115 0.51 -18.25 -16.41
N ASP A 116 -0.13 -19.22 -15.74
CA ASP A 116 -1.13 -18.96 -14.70
C ASP A 116 -0.56 -19.26 -13.31
N PHE A 117 -0.87 -18.39 -12.35
CA PHE A 117 -0.48 -18.48 -10.96
C PHE A 117 -1.72 -18.31 -10.08
N ASP A 118 -2.07 -19.36 -9.33
CA ASP A 118 -3.17 -19.31 -8.38
C ASP A 118 -2.75 -18.52 -7.14
N LEU A 119 -3.51 -17.48 -6.84
CA LEU A 119 -3.35 -16.62 -5.67
C LEU A 119 -4.48 -16.90 -4.68
N LYS A 120 -4.12 -17.15 -3.43
CA LYS A 120 -5.10 -17.27 -2.34
C LYS A 120 -5.27 -15.91 -1.68
N ILE A 121 -6.48 -15.34 -1.80
CA ILE A 121 -6.80 -14.02 -1.26
C ILE A 121 -6.51 -13.94 0.25
N GLU A 122 -6.79 -15.01 1.00
CA GLU A 122 -6.53 -15.09 2.43
C GLU A 122 -5.03 -15.00 2.81
N ASP A 123 -4.17 -15.50 1.93
CA ASP A 123 -2.71 -15.54 2.10
C ASP A 123 -2.03 -14.27 1.56
N LEU A 124 -2.77 -13.38 0.86
CA LEU A 124 -2.20 -12.12 0.39
C LEU A 124 -1.91 -11.18 1.56
N LEU A 125 -0.76 -10.50 1.44
CA LEU A 125 -0.33 -9.48 2.37
C LEU A 125 -1.40 -8.41 2.52
N LYS A 126 -1.65 -7.99 3.75
CA LYS A 126 -2.61 -6.92 4.06
C LYS A 126 -1.81 -5.67 4.39
N LEU A 127 -1.90 -4.65 3.53
CA LEU A 127 -1.30 -3.35 3.85
C LEU A 127 -2.06 -2.72 5.02
N PRO A 128 -1.38 -1.94 5.89
CA PRO A 128 -2.03 -1.19 6.96
C PRO A 128 -3.21 -0.37 6.43
N ASN A 129 -4.24 -0.20 7.26
CA ASN A 129 -5.37 0.64 6.88
C ASN A 129 -4.87 2.08 6.67
N PRO A 130 -5.06 2.67 5.49
CA PRO A 130 -4.48 3.96 5.14
C PRO A 130 -5.07 5.11 5.97
N SER A 131 -6.16 4.91 6.71
CA SER A 131 -6.60 5.86 7.73
C SER A 131 -7.04 5.14 9.00
N ALA A 132 -6.06 4.75 9.80
CA ALA A 132 -6.28 4.09 11.06
C ALA A 132 -5.27 4.53 12.12
N LEU A 133 -5.73 4.48 13.36
CA LEU A 133 -4.91 4.63 14.55
C LEU A 133 -4.58 3.25 15.10
N TYR A 134 -3.30 2.95 15.22
CA TYR A 134 -2.77 1.76 15.85
C TYR A 134 -2.00 2.15 17.10
N LEU A 135 -2.24 1.47 18.22
CA LEU A 135 -1.55 1.70 19.49
C LEU A 135 -1.04 0.40 20.08
N ASN A 136 0.06 0.48 20.81
CA ASN A 136 0.51 -0.56 21.72
C ASN A 136 0.03 -0.32 23.16
N ASP A 137 0.32 -1.27 24.05
CA ASP A 137 -0.04 -1.20 25.49
C ASP A 137 0.57 0.00 26.25
N SER A 138 1.57 0.67 25.66
CA SER A 138 2.24 1.85 26.22
C SER A 138 1.75 3.17 25.59
N ASN A 139 0.67 3.15 24.81
CA ASN A 139 0.15 4.29 24.05
C ASN A 139 1.15 4.90 23.05
N GLN A 140 2.16 4.13 22.62
CA GLN A 140 2.95 4.48 21.44
C GLN A 140 2.28 3.84 20.23
N GLY A 141 2.43 4.47 19.07
CA GLY A 141 1.79 3.92 17.88
C GLY A 141 1.85 4.82 16.68
N TYR A 142 0.87 4.62 15.80
CA TYR A 142 0.88 5.13 14.45
C TYR A 142 -0.52 5.60 14.09
N LEU A 143 -0.64 6.85 13.66
CA LEU A 143 -1.83 7.34 12.97
C LEU A 143 -1.48 7.43 11.49
N PHE A 144 -2.08 6.55 10.70
CA PHE A 144 -2.03 6.61 9.24
C PHE A 144 -3.03 7.66 8.76
N ASP A 145 -2.55 8.56 7.90
CA ASP A 145 -3.33 9.58 7.20
C ASP A 145 -2.92 9.55 5.72
N PHE A 146 -3.29 8.45 5.08
CA PHE A 146 -3.04 8.10 3.69
C PHE A 146 -1.56 7.93 3.39
N ASN A 147 -0.97 8.85 2.64
CA ASN A 147 0.46 8.91 2.36
C ASN A 147 1.23 9.65 3.46
N THR A 148 0.59 10.01 4.56
CA THR A 148 1.23 10.62 5.73
C THR A 148 1.14 9.67 6.91
N LEU A 149 2.24 9.52 7.64
CA LEU A 149 2.32 8.75 8.88
C LEU A 149 2.65 9.67 10.03
N TYR A 150 1.87 9.59 11.10
CA TYR A 150 2.18 10.24 12.36
C TYR A 150 2.63 9.19 13.36
N VAL A 151 3.89 9.27 13.79
CA VAL A 151 4.40 8.38 14.85
C VAL A 151 4.08 9.01 16.19
N LEU A 152 3.23 8.35 16.96
CA LEU A 152 2.72 8.81 18.24
C LEU A 152 3.62 8.37 19.40
N ASN A 153 3.94 9.31 20.28
CA ASN A 153 4.87 9.17 21.39
C ASN A 153 6.21 8.53 20.95
N PRO A 154 6.88 9.14 19.94
CA PRO A 154 8.08 8.58 19.33
C PRO A 154 9.25 8.57 20.30
N SER A 155 10.20 7.66 20.09
CA SER A 155 11.47 7.68 20.85
C SER A 155 12.34 8.86 20.41
N GLN A 156 13.10 9.45 21.34
CA GLN A 156 14.02 10.54 21.00
C GLN A 156 15.10 10.10 19.99
N ASP A 157 15.48 8.83 20.01
CA ASP A 157 16.45 8.29 19.06
C ASP A 157 15.92 8.32 17.62
N LEU A 158 14.65 7.93 17.41
CA LEU A 158 13.99 8.02 16.10
C LEU A 158 13.87 9.47 15.62
N VAL A 159 13.47 10.37 16.53
CA VAL A 159 13.33 11.81 16.24
C VAL A 159 14.67 12.40 15.80
N ASN A 160 15.76 12.08 16.51
CA ASN A 160 17.10 12.53 16.17
C ASN A 160 17.63 11.91 14.87
N GLN A 161 17.28 10.65 14.60
CA GLN A 161 17.68 9.96 13.37
C GLN A 161 17.08 10.63 12.14
N LEU A 162 15.80 11.00 12.22
CA LEU A 162 15.06 11.59 11.09
C LEU A 162 15.17 13.12 11.04
N ASP A 163 15.83 13.76 12.01
CA ASP A 163 15.95 15.21 12.15
C ASP A 163 14.59 15.93 12.13
N LEU A 164 13.61 15.36 12.86
CA LEU A 164 12.23 15.86 12.92
C LEU A 164 11.91 16.55 14.24
N GLU A 165 10.88 17.39 14.23
CA GLU A 165 10.37 18.06 15.42
C GLU A 165 9.12 17.37 15.96
N ILE A 166 9.10 17.11 17.27
CA ILE A 166 7.92 16.62 17.99
C ILE A 166 6.93 17.77 18.14
N GLN A 167 5.67 17.53 17.76
CA GLN A 167 4.57 18.49 17.83
C GLN A 167 3.33 17.84 18.44
N ASN A 168 2.35 18.67 18.80
CA ASN A 168 1.04 18.14 19.18
C ASN A 168 0.29 17.69 17.92
N PRO A 169 -0.34 16.51 17.91
CA PRO A 169 -1.11 16.04 16.76
C PRO A 169 -2.19 17.03 16.28
N SER A 170 -2.76 17.82 17.18
CA SER A 170 -3.78 18.84 16.85
C SER A 170 -3.22 20.08 16.11
N ASP A 171 -1.89 20.25 16.08
CA ASP A 171 -1.23 21.30 15.31
C ASP A 171 -1.03 20.90 13.83
N PHE A 172 -1.22 19.61 13.48
CA PHE A 172 -1.12 19.15 12.11
C PHE A 172 -2.39 19.38 11.31
N GLU A 173 -2.23 19.61 10.01
CA GLU A 173 -3.34 19.60 9.05
C GLU A 173 -3.70 18.14 8.70
N LEU A 174 -4.55 17.53 9.55
CA LEU A 174 -5.04 16.16 9.38
C LEU A 174 -6.21 16.09 8.39
N SER A 175 -6.36 14.95 7.70
CA SER A 175 -7.60 14.64 7.01
C SER A 175 -8.79 14.51 7.97
N LYS A 176 -10.02 14.51 7.44
CA LYS A 176 -11.22 14.36 8.27
C LYS A 176 -11.23 13.00 8.97
N GLU A 177 -10.81 11.96 8.27
CA GLU A 177 -10.75 10.61 8.77
C GLU A 177 -9.67 10.46 9.84
N ALA A 178 -8.48 11.01 9.62
CA ALA A 178 -7.42 11.03 10.62
C ALA A 178 -7.81 11.82 11.88
N ASN A 179 -8.54 12.94 11.73
CA ASN A 179 -9.12 13.66 12.88
C ASN A 179 -10.07 12.77 13.69
N VAL A 180 -10.97 12.03 13.04
CA VAL A 180 -11.88 11.09 13.72
C VAL A 180 -11.11 10.00 14.46
N GLN A 181 -10.00 9.50 13.89
CA GLN A 181 -9.15 8.53 14.58
C GLN A 181 -8.44 9.16 15.79
N LEU A 182 -7.94 10.38 15.65
CA LEU A 182 -7.26 11.10 16.71
C LEU A 182 -8.19 11.40 17.90
N GLU A 183 -9.47 11.72 17.67
CA GLU A 183 -10.49 11.94 18.71
C GLU A 183 -10.70 10.72 19.63
N LYS A 184 -10.25 9.52 19.22
CA LYS A 184 -10.30 8.31 20.05
C LYS A 184 -9.23 8.30 21.15
N LEU A 185 -8.22 9.16 21.04
CA LEU A 185 -7.18 9.32 22.04
C LEU A 185 -7.67 10.20 23.19
N ASN A 186 -7.21 9.90 24.41
CA ASN A 186 -7.38 10.83 25.52
C ASN A 186 -6.35 11.96 25.35
N GLU A 187 -6.83 13.15 24.97
CA GLU A 187 -6.10 14.31 24.40
C GLU A 187 -4.85 14.82 25.17
N ASN A 188 -4.59 14.42 26.40
CA ASN A 188 -3.72 15.22 27.27
C ASN A 188 -2.21 14.98 27.16
N ASP A 189 -1.75 13.87 26.57
CA ASP A 189 -0.31 13.52 26.58
C ASP A 189 0.13 12.77 25.30
N VAL A 190 -0.40 13.15 24.13
CA VAL A 190 0.05 12.58 22.85
C VAL A 190 0.90 13.60 22.12
N GLU A 191 2.14 13.21 21.86
CA GLU A 191 3.08 13.94 21.03
C GLU A 191 3.33 13.13 19.75
N ALA A 192 3.65 13.80 18.64
CA ALA A 192 3.87 13.09 17.39
C ALA A 192 4.91 13.77 16.50
N ILE A 193 5.56 12.95 15.67
CA ILE A 193 6.30 13.41 14.49
C ILE A 193 5.50 13.08 13.24
N LYS A 194 5.61 13.92 12.22
CA LYS A 194 4.93 13.78 10.93
C LYS A 194 5.92 13.31 9.87
N LEU A 195 5.50 12.33 9.08
CA LEU A 195 6.24 11.77 7.95
C LEU A 195 5.34 11.83 6.72
N GLU A 196 5.73 12.64 5.74
CA GLU A 196 4.98 12.80 4.49
C GLU A 196 5.50 11.83 3.42
N ASN A 197 4.67 11.57 2.40
CA ASN A 197 5.00 10.79 1.23
C ASN A 197 5.49 9.36 1.57
N ILE A 198 4.88 8.74 2.57
CA ILE A 198 5.18 7.36 2.92
C ILE A 198 4.76 6.41 1.79
N ASN A 199 5.61 5.42 1.54
CA ASN A 199 5.37 4.35 0.58
C ASN A 199 5.57 3.00 1.26
N TYR A 200 5.04 1.96 0.64
CA TYR A 200 5.18 0.58 1.11
C TYR A 200 6.08 -0.20 0.18
N GLN A 201 6.98 -0.98 0.77
CA GLN A 201 7.75 -2.01 0.12
C GLN A 201 7.51 -3.34 0.85
N VAL A 202 7.51 -4.43 0.09
CA VAL A 202 7.47 -5.79 0.65
C VAL A 202 8.83 -6.43 0.44
N THR A 203 9.42 -6.96 1.51
CA THR A 203 10.74 -7.62 1.48
C THR A 203 10.63 -9.09 1.05
N GLU A 204 11.77 -9.73 0.77
CA GLU A 204 11.82 -11.17 0.47
C GLU A 204 11.35 -12.04 1.64
N GLU A 205 11.38 -11.52 2.87
CA GLU A 205 10.87 -12.17 4.09
C GLU A 205 9.38 -11.89 4.31
N GLU A 206 8.69 -11.40 3.28
CA GLU A 206 7.28 -11.01 3.29
C GLU A 206 6.93 -9.88 4.26
N GLN A 207 7.92 -9.16 4.83
CA GLN A 207 7.66 -8.03 5.73
C GLN A 207 7.24 -6.78 4.96
N ILE A 208 6.49 -5.89 5.62
CA ILE A 208 6.08 -4.60 5.05
C ILE A 208 6.96 -3.50 5.62
N GLU A 209 7.77 -2.88 4.78
CA GLU A 209 8.54 -1.68 5.10
C GLU A 209 7.73 -0.44 4.72
N VAL A 210 7.57 0.47 5.68
CA VAL A 210 7.11 1.84 5.45
C VAL A 210 8.34 2.71 5.26
N ILE A 211 8.47 3.27 4.07
CA ILE A 211 9.62 4.08 3.66
C ILE A 211 9.18 5.52 3.38
N ASN A 212 10.08 6.49 3.57
CA ASN A 212 9.84 7.89 3.22
C ASN A 212 10.21 8.18 1.74
N GLU A 213 10.08 9.44 1.33
CA GLU A 213 10.46 9.91 -0.02
C GLU A 213 11.95 9.75 -0.37
N TYR A 214 12.81 9.54 0.63
CA TYR A 214 14.24 9.29 0.48
C TYR A 214 14.61 7.80 0.54
N GLU A 215 13.60 6.91 0.48
CA GLU A 215 13.75 5.45 0.60
C GLU A 215 14.32 4.97 1.95
N GLU A 216 14.23 5.79 2.99
CA GLU A 216 14.63 5.39 4.34
C GLU A 216 13.50 4.61 5.03
N VAL A 217 13.85 3.46 5.60
CA VAL A 217 12.90 2.62 6.36
C VAL A 217 12.57 3.29 7.70
N ILE A 218 11.30 3.66 7.86
CA ILE A 218 10.74 4.25 9.08
C ILE A 218 10.30 3.14 10.03
N LEU A 219 9.60 2.16 9.50
CA LEU A 219 8.90 1.12 10.23
C LEU A 219 8.89 -0.15 9.39
N THR A 220 9.13 -1.29 10.04
CA THR A 220 8.98 -2.60 9.43
C THR A 220 7.98 -3.42 10.23
N LEU A 221 7.00 -3.97 9.53
CA LEU A 221 5.88 -4.72 10.07
C LEU A 221 6.00 -6.19 9.65
N GLU A 222 5.76 -7.09 10.59
CA GLU A 222 5.47 -8.48 10.24
C GLU A 222 4.15 -8.55 9.48
N SER A 223 4.10 -9.40 8.47
CA SER A 223 2.97 -9.56 7.59
C SER A 223 2.01 -10.66 8.04
N GLN A 224 1.65 -10.68 9.32
CA GLN A 224 0.61 -11.61 9.75
C GLN A 224 -0.75 -11.06 9.29
N SER A 225 -1.47 -11.88 8.52
CA SER A 225 -2.55 -11.47 7.61
C SER A 225 -3.79 -10.87 8.30
N ASN A 226 -3.70 -9.71 8.94
CA ASN A 226 -4.84 -8.98 9.48
C ASN A 226 -4.70 -7.46 9.27
N TRP A 227 -5.82 -6.74 9.20
CA TRP A 227 -5.84 -5.26 9.18
C TRP A 227 -5.94 -4.65 10.57
N ASN A 228 -6.32 -5.44 11.57
CA ASN A 228 -6.63 -4.94 12.91
C ASN A 228 -5.41 -4.84 13.82
N ASP A 229 -4.32 -5.49 13.48
CA ASP A 229 -3.13 -5.53 14.29
C ASP A 229 -1.90 -5.84 13.44
N PHE A 230 -0.74 -5.42 13.92
CA PHE A 230 0.54 -5.80 13.36
C PHE A 230 1.61 -5.87 14.45
N GLU A 231 2.67 -6.60 14.18
CA GLU A 231 3.86 -6.71 15.02
C GLU A 231 5.02 -5.95 14.33
N ASP A 232 5.80 -5.17 15.08
CA ASP A 232 7.06 -4.62 14.55
C ASP A 232 8.23 -5.61 14.72
N LEU A 233 9.39 -5.32 14.11
CA LEU A 233 10.57 -6.20 14.21
C LEU A 233 11.12 -6.42 15.63
N ASN A 234 10.70 -5.62 16.61
CA ASN A 234 11.10 -5.78 18.01
C ASN A 234 10.11 -6.67 18.78
N GLY A 235 9.09 -7.21 18.10
CA GLY A 235 8.03 -8.01 18.69
C GLY A 235 6.98 -7.18 19.43
N GLN A 236 6.92 -5.86 19.16
CA GLN A 236 5.90 -5.01 19.75
C GLN A 236 4.62 -5.10 18.92
N MET A 237 3.54 -5.52 19.57
CA MET A 237 2.20 -5.55 18.98
C MET A 237 1.56 -4.16 19.01
N TYR A 238 0.91 -3.80 17.91
CA TYR A 238 0.05 -2.62 17.78
C TYR A 238 -1.33 -3.07 17.31
N GLN A 239 -2.37 -2.52 17.92
CA GLN A 239 -3.77 -2.85 17.62
C GLN A 239 -4.51 -1.61 17.17
N ILE A 240 -5.41 -1.79 16.21
CA ILE A 240 -6.30 -0.74 15.74
C ILE A 240 -7.21 -0.28 16.89
N VAL A 241 -7.40 1.02 16.99
CA VAL A 241 -8.32 1.62 17.97
C VAL A 241 -9.70 1.76 17.32
N GLU A 242 -10.68 1.02 17.83
CA GLU A 242 -12.08 1.05 17.37
C GLU A 242 -12.86 2.27 17.85
#